data_AF-A0AAE0D5Q6-F1
#
_entry.id   AF-A0AAE0D5Q6-F1
#
_cell.length_a   1.000
_cell.length_b   1.000
_cell.length_c   1.000
_cell.angle_alpha   90.00
_cell.angle_beta   90.00
_cell.angle_gamma   90.00
#
_symmetry.space_group_name_H-M   'P 1'
#
loop_
_entity.id
_entity.type
_entity.pdbx_description
1 polymer ?
#
loop_
_entity_poly.entity_id
_entity_poly.type
_entity_poly.pdbx_seq_one_letter_code
_entity_poly.pdbx_strand_id
1 'polypeptide(L)'
;MPRFHPVHTLPLLLATTFTCGGAMPLWNPSGAIREFGLPEHIQTSVEAQSAWKIYGMRMSLWGVAMWTFFLRGNLEALDTMMSLFVGMGAVDGYVCYCEGVPGQGLFRFGTSVLLGLWGILGVNARFSRV
;
A
#
# COMPACT_ATOMS: atom_id res chain seq x y z
N MET A 1 23.31 -2.39 -7.69
CA MET A 1 22.09 -3.11 -7.27
C MET A 1 22.38 -3.79 -5.94
N PRO A 2 21.51 -3.68 -4.92
CA PRO A 2 21.71 -4.36 -3.65
C PRO A 2 21.70 -5.89 -3.85
N ARG A 3 22.44 -6.61 -3.01
CA ARG A 3 22.42 -8.08 -3.01
C ARG A 3 21.04 -8.53 -2.53
N PHE A 4 20.35 -9.34 -3.33
CA PHE A 4 19.03 -9.83 -2.94
C PHE A 4 19.14 -10.75 -1.71
N HIS A 5 18.38 -10.42 -0.67
CA HIS A 5 18.18 -11.21 0.54
C HIS A 5 16.68 -11.55 0.66
N PRO A 6 16.29 -12.73 1.16
CA PRO A 6 14.88 -13.15 1.21
C PRO A 6 13.93 -12.16 1.90
N VAL A 7 14.44 -11.35 2.83
CA VAL A 7 13.69 -10.27 3.51
C VAL A 7 13.16 -9.20 2.55
N HIS A 8 13.75 -9.04 1.36
CA HIS A 8 13.29 -8.09 0.35
C HIS A 8 12.10 -8.61 -0.47
N THR A 9 11.76 -9.89 -0.34
CA THR A 9 10.61 -10.48 -1.06
C THR A 9 9.31 -9.75 -0.74
N LEU A 10 9.04 -9.51 0.55
CA LEU A 10 7.82 -8.84 1.00
C LEU A 10 7.69 -7.40 0.46
N PRO A 11 8.66 -6.50 0.62
CA PRO A 11 8.56 -5.14 0.09
C PRO A 11 8.50 -5.08 -1.44
N LEU A 12 9.16 -6.00 -2.14
CA LEU A 12 9.08 -6.06 -3.61
C LEU A 12 7.74 -6.60 -4.10
N LEU A 13 7.17 -7.57 -3.39
CA LEU A 13 5.80 -8.02 -3.63
C LEU A 13 4.83 -6.84 -3.43
N LEU A 14 4.97 -6.11 -2.32
CA LEU A 14 4.16 -4.92 -2.03
C LEU A 14 4.31 -3.83 -3.10
N ALA A 15 5.55 -3.53 -3.49
CA ALA A 15 5.84 -2.57 -4.54
C ALA A 15 5.13 -2.95 -5.85
N THR A 16 5.14 -4.24 -6.19
CA THR A 16 4.45 -4.78 -7.37
C THR A 16 2.94 -4.70 -7.24
N THR A 17 2.38 -5.11 -6.10
CA THR A 17 0.94 -5.04 -5.85
C THR A 17 0.43 -3.61 -5.85
N PHE A 18 1.18 -2.64 -5.30
CA PHE A 18 0.79 -1.24 -5.36
C PHE A 18 0.91 -0.68 -6.78
N THR A 19 1.97 -1.02 -7.51
CA THR A 19 2.14 -0.58 -8.91
C THR A 19 0.97 -1.02 -9.77
N CYS A 20 0.68 -2.33 -9.79
CA CYS A 20 -0.34 -2.91 -10.66
C CYS A 20 -1.75 -2.76 -10.09
N GLY A 21 -1.94 -3.08 -8.81
CA GLY A 21 -3.24 -2.99 -8.14
C GLY A 21 -3.71 -1.55 -7.94
N GLY A 22 -2.79 -0.61 -7.67
CA GLY A 22 -3.10 0.82 -7.63
C GLY A 22 -3.58 1.37 -8.97
N ALA A 23 -3.20 0.74 -10.09
CA ALA A 23 -3.60 1.20 -11.42
C ALA A 23 -4.99 0.68 -11.82
N MET A 24 -5.49 -0.36 -11.15
CA MET A 24 -6.81 -0.97 -11.40
C MET A 24 -7.95 0.05 -11.52
N PRO A 25 -8.07 1.09 -10.66
CA PRO A 25 -9.15 2.06 -10.74
C PRO A 25 -9.22 2.83 -12.06
N LEU A 26 -8.12 2.94 -12.81
CA LEU A 26 -8.08 3.66 -14.08
C LEU A 26 -9.00 3.01 -15.13
N TRP A 27 -9.11 1.69 -15.09
CA TRP A 27 -9.94 0.90 -16.01
C TRP A 27 -11.19 0.33 -15.36
N ASN A 28 -11.14 0.02 -14.06
CA ASN A 28 -12.26 -0.56 -13.32
C ASN A 28 -12.35 0.04 -11.89
N PRO A 29 -12.82 1.29 -11.76
CA PRO A 29 -12.88 1.97 -10.46
C PRO A 29 -13.87 1.30 -9.51
N SER A 30 -15.05 0.89 -10.00
CA SER A 30 -16.04 0.18 -9.19
C SER A 30 -15.50 -1.15 -8.66
N GLY A 31 -14.85 -1.93 -9.52
CA GLY A 31 -14.19 -3.17 -9.11
C GLY A 31 -13.06 -2.94 -8.10
N ALA A 32 -12.30 -1.86 -8.22
CA ALA A 32 -11.25 -1.54 -7.26
C ALA A 32 -11.80 -1.09 -5.90
N ILE A 33 -12.92 -0.37 -5.86
CA ILE A 33 -13.63 -0.02 -4.61
C ILE A 33 -14.18 -1.30 -3.97
N ARG A 34 -14.70 -2.22 -4.77
CA ARG A 34 -15.17 -3.54 -4.31
C ARG A 34 -14.04 -4.41 -3.77
N GLU A 35 -12.86 -4.39 -4.40
CA GLU A 35 -11.69 -5.14 -3.92
C GLU A 35 -11.13 -4.56 -2.63
N PHE A 36 -11.19 -3.23 -2.48
CA PHE A 36 -10.95 -2.60 -1.18
C PHE A 36 -11.98 -3.05 -0.14
N GLY A 37 -13.21 -3.28 -0.61
CA GLY A 37 -14.31 -3.93 0.11
C GLY A 37 -15.32 -2.96 0.75
N LEU A 38 -15.33 -1.72 0.27
CA LEU A 38 -16.36 -0.74 0.59
C LEU A 38 -17.75 -1.16 0.09
N PRO A 39 -18.83 -0.68 0.71
CA PRO A 39 -20.21 -1.05 0.36
C PRO A 39 -20.64 -0.59 -1.04
N GLU A 40 -21.69 -1.22 -1.57
CA GLU A 40 -22.15 -1.06 -2.95
C GLU A 40 -22.50 0.39 -3.31
N HIS A 41 -23.08 1.16 -2.39
CA HIS A 41 -23.44 2.57 -2.65
C HIS A 41 -22.22 3.44 -2.98
N ILE A 42 -21.04 3.12 -2.44
CA ILE A 42 -19.78 3.82 -2.78
C ILE A 42 -19.23 3.29 -4.10
N GLN A 43 -19.33 1.98 -4.34
CA GLN A 43 -18.85 1.34 -5.57
C GLN A 43 -19.54 1.92 -6.82
N THR A 44 -20.82 2.30 -6.72
CA THR A 44 -21.61 2.84 -7.83
C THR A 44 -21.56 4.38 -7.95
N SER A 45 -21.03 5.10 -6.95
CA SER A 45 -20.92 6.56 -7.00
C SER A 45 -19.82 7.01 -7.98
N VAL A 46 -20.18 7.86 -8.94
CA VAL A 46 -19.26 8.40 -9.95
C VAL A 46 -18.24 9.35 -9.30
N GLU A 47 -18.66 10.07 -8.28
CA GLU A 47 -17.83 10.97 -7.49
C GLU A 47 -16.75 10.19 -6.74
N ALA A 48 -17.15 9.11 -6.05
CA ALA A 48 -16.23 8.22 -5.35
C ALA A 48 -15.24 7.57 -6.33
N GLN A 49 -15.73 7.06 -7.47
CA GLN A 49 -14.88 6.46 -8.51
C GLN A 49 -13.84 7.44 -9.07
N SER A 50 -14.18 8.71 -9.23
CA SER A 50 -13.25 9.75 -9.71
C SER A 50 -12.13 10.01 -8.70
N ALA A 51 -12.47 10.13 -7.42
CA ALA A 51 -11.48 10.22 -6.34
C ALA A 51 -10.61 8.96 -6.27
N TRP A 52 -11.21 7.78 -6.45
CA TRP A 52 -10.52 6.49 -6.42
C TRP A 52 -9.51 6.33 -7.54
N LYS A 53 -9.78 6.87 -8.74
CA LYS A 53 -8.81 6.93 -9.86
C LYS A 53 -7.56 7.72 -9.49
N ILE A 54 -7.76 8.92 -8.94
CA ILE A 54 -6.66 9.80 -8.54
C ILE A 54 -5.84 9.13 -7.43
N TYR A 55 -6.51 8.59 -6.41
CA TYR A 55 -5.87 7.87 -5.32
C TYR A 55 -5.11 6.63 -5.81
N GLY A 56 -5.74 5.82 -6.67
CA GLY A 56 -5.13 4.63 -7.26
C GLY A 56 -3.81 4.95 -7.96
N MET A 57 -3.80 5.97 -8.81
CA MET A 57 -2.56 6.37 -9.50
C MET A 57 -1.46 6.81 -8.51
N ARG A 58 -1.80 7.47 -7.40
CA ARG A 58 -0.84 7.81 -6.34
C ARG A 58 -0.27 6.55 -5.68
N MET A 59 -1.09 5.53 -5.43
CA MET A 59 -0.63 4.24 -4.94
C MET A 59 0.23 3.49 -5.96
N SER A 60 -0.08 3.57 -7.25
CA SER A 60 0.81 3.03 -8.29
C SER A 60 2.19 3.68 -8.27
N LEU A 61 2.23 5.02 -8.19
CA LEU A 61 3.49 5.75 -8.08
C LEU A 61 4.24 5.44 -6.78
N TRP A 62 3.53 5.14 -5.69
CA TRP A 62 4.13 4.65 -4.45
C TRP A 62 4.88 3.34 -4.67
N GLY A 63 4.27 2.37 -5.36
CA GLY A 63 4.91 1.11 -5.74
C GLY A 63 6.13 1.31 -6.65
N VAL A 64 6.02 2.19 -7.65
CA VAL A 64 7.15 2.55 -8.53
C VAL A 64 8.30 3.18 -7.75
N ALA A 65 8.00 4.06 -6.79
CA ALA A 65 9.02 4.66 -5.93
C ALA A 65 9.71 3.61 -5.04
N MET A 66 8.96 2.67 -4.45
CA MET A 66 9.55 1.55 -3.71
C MET A 66 10.50 0.72 -4.57
N TRP A 67 10.09 0.34 -5.78
CA TRP A 67 10.96 -0.33 -6.76
C TRP A 67 12.21 0.48 -7.08
N THR A 68 12.04 1.78 -7.31
CA THR A 68 13.15 2.69 -7.66
C THR A 68 14.17 2.77 -6.53
N PHE A 69 13.73 2.92 -5.28
CA PHE A 69 14.63 2.96 -4.13
C PHE A 69 15.35 1.63 -3.93
N PHE A 70 14.66 0.51 -4.10
CA PHE A 70 15.28 -0.80 -4.07
C PHE A 70 16.37 -0.95 -5.15
N LEU A 71 16.06 -0.68 -6.41
CA LEU A 71 17.00 -0.84 -7.52
C LEU A 71 18.24 0.07 -7.39
N ARG A 72 18.04 1.27 -6.82
CA ARG A 72 19.12 2.22 -6.49
C ARG A 72 19.91 1.85 -5.23
N GLY A 73 19.49 0.83 -4.48
CA GLY A 73 20.12 0.44 -3.22
C GLY A 73 19.82 1.38 -2.05
N ASN A 74 18.87 2.30 -2.18
CA ASN A 74 18.46 3.20 -1.11
C ASN A 74 17.40 2.52 -0.22
N LEU A 75 17.85 1.53 0.56
CA LEU A 75 16.98 0.72 1.40
C LEU A 75 16.43 1.48 2.61
N GLU A 76 17.12 2.51 3.07
CA GLU A 76 16.63 3.39 4.15
C GLU A 76 15.42 4.21 3.69
N ALA A 77 15.42 4.71 2.45
CA ALA A 77 14.23 5.35 1.88
C ALA A 77 13.07 4.36 1.69
N LEU A 78 13.36 3.12 1.28
CA LEU A 78 12.35 2.05 1.19
C LEU A 78 11.72 1.76 2.57
N ASP A 79 12.54 1.61 3.61
CA ASP A 79 12.09 1.42 4.99
C ASP A 79 11.27 2.62 5.49
N THR A 80 11.71 3.84 5.15
CA THR A 80 10.96 5.07 5.47
C THR A 80 9.58 5.05 4.82
N MET A 81 9.48 4.71 3.53
CA MET A 81 8.17 4.57 2.87
C MET A 81 7.31 3.51 3.53
N MET A 82 7.88 2.35 3.89
CA MET A 82 7.12 1.31 4.57
C MET A 82 6.58 1.78 5.93
N SER A 83 7.37 2.56 6.69
CA SER A 83 6.93 3.10 7.99
C SER A 83 5.64 3.92 7.91
N LEU A 84 5.41 4.60 6.77
CA LEU A 84 4.24 5.43 6.55
C LEU A 84 2.95 4.62 6.35
N PHE A 85 3.04 3.29 6.18
CA PHE A 85 1.85 2.44 6.12
C PHE A 85 1.01 2.51 7.39
N VAL A 86 1.60 2.76 8.57
CA VAL A 86 0.82 2.94 9.82
C VAL A 86 -0.23 4.05 9.65
N GLY A 87 0.19 5.20 9.09
CA GLY A 87 -0.71 6.33 8.86
C GLY A 87 -1.77 6.02 7.80
N MET A 88 -1.38 5.37 6.70
CA MET A 88 -2.33 4.95 5.66
C MET A 88 -3.38 3.97 6.20
N GLY A 89 -2.94 2.95 6.94
CA GLY A 89 -3.83 1.96 7.53
C GLY A 89 -4.76 2.53 8.60
N ALA A 90 -4.32 3.55 9.34
CA ALA A 90 -5.17 4.23 10.32
C ALA A 90 -6.35 4.94 9.64
N VAL A 91 -6.09 5.60 8.51
CA VAL A 91 -7.15 6.25 7.71
C VAL A 91 -8.06 5.20 7.08
N ASP A 92 -7.51 4.15 6.47
CA ASP A 92 -8.29 3.04 5.89
C ASP A 92 -9.22 2.41 6.95
N GLY A 93 -8.68 2.13 8.13
CA GLY A 93 -9.43 1.57 9.25
C GLY A 93 -10.55 2.49 9.73
N TYR A 94 -10.27 3.78 9.86
CA TYR A 94 -11.26 4.79 10.24
C TYR A 94 -12.40 4.91 9.22
N VAL A 95 -12.09 5.01 7.93
CA VAL A 95 -13.10 5.10 6.87
C VAL A 95 -13.94 3.83 6.80
N CYS A 96 -13.32 2.64 6.85
CA CYS A 96 -14.05 1.38 6.89
C CYS A 96 -14.99 1.26 8.10
N TYR A 97 -14.60 1.81 9.25
CA TYR A 97 -15.47 1.87 10.43
C TYR A 97 -16.67 2.78 10.18
N CYS A 98 -16.47 3.97 9.61
CA CYS A 98 -17.56 4.90 9.26
C CYS A 98 -18.53 4.33 8.22
N GLU A 99 -18.03 3.57 7.25
CA GLU A 99 -18.84 2.96 6.18
C GLU A 99 -19.45 1.60 6.55
N GLY A 100 -19.37 1.19 7.82
CA GLY A 100 -20.04 -0.01 8.33
C GLY A 100 -19.37 -1.33 7.94
N VAL A 101 -18.09 -1.31 7.53
CA VAL A 101 -17.28 -2.50 7.20
C VAL A 101 -16.07 -2.67 8.14
N PRO A 102 -16.28 -2.71 9.49
CA PRO A 102 -15.18 -2.65 10.46
C PRO A 102 -14.22 -3.85 10.38
N GLY A 103 -14.70 -5.03 9.96
CA GLY A 103 -13.85 -6.21 9.82
C GLY A 103 -12.74 -6.02 8.77
N GLN A 104 -13.07 -5.37 7.66
CA GLN A 104 -12.06 -5.02 6.66
C GLN A 104 -11.14 -3.90 7.15
N GLY A 105 -11.71 -2.90 7.83
CA GLY A 105 -10.93 -1.83 8.45
C GLY A 105 -9.87 -2.36 9.40
N LEU A 106 -10.21 -3.34 10.24
CA LEU A 106 -9.28 -3.96 11.17
C LEU A 106 -8.19 -4.77 10.45
N PHE A 107 -8.54 -5.53 9.41
CA PHE A 107 -7.56 -6.27 8.62
C PHE A 107 -6.56 -5.31 7.94
N ARG A 108 -7.05 -4.23 7.34
CA ARG A 108 -6.21 -3.22 6.68
C ARG A 108 -5.32 -2.50 7.67
N PHE A 109 -5.87 -2.06 8.80
CA PHE A 109 -5.09 -1.42 9.85
C PHE A 109 -4.02 -2.37 10.41
N GLY A 110 -4.38 -3.60 10.74
CA GLY A 110 -3.46 -4.59 11.30
C GLY A 110 -2.31 -4.92 10.33
N THR A 111 -2.61 -5.17 9.06
CA THR A 111 -1.57 -5.42 8.04
C THR A 111 -0.68 -4.18 7.85
N SER A 112 -1.25 -2.99 7.77
CA SER A 112 -0.51 -1.73 7.69
C SER A 112 0.41 -1.47 8.88
N VAL A 113 0.00 -1.81 10.10
CA VAL A 113 0.86 -1.70 11.29
C VAL A 113 2.05 -2.65 11.19
N LEU A 114 1.84 -3.91 10.79
CA LEU A 114 2.93 -4.87 10.60
C LEU A 114 3.94 -4.39 9.56
N LEU A 115 3.47 -3.90 8.41
CA LEU A 115 4.32 -3.35 7.36
C LEU A 115 5.02 -2.04 7.79
N GLY A 116 4.32 -1.22 8.58
CA GLY A 116 4.86 -0.02 9.18
C GLY A 116 6.02 -0.31 10.13
N LEU A 117 5.81 -1.25 11.05
CA LEU A 117 6.85 -1.69 11.98
C LEU A 117 8.05 -2.30 11.24
N TRP A 118 7.83 -3.01 10.14
CA TRP A 118 8.91 -3.51 9.28
C TRP A 118 9.83 -2.39 8.80
N GLY A 119 9.23 -1.27 8.35
CA GLY A 119 9.97 -0.07 7.95
C GLY A 119 10.65 0.65 9.12
N ILE A 120 9.94 0.84 10.24
CA ILE A 120 10.48 1.51 11.44
C ILE A 120 11.70 0.76 11.99
N LEU A 121 11.66 -0.57 11.99
CA LEU A 121 12.78 -1.41 12.42
C LEU A 121 13.94 -1.43 11.42
N GLY A 122 13.78 -0.82 10.23
CA GLY A 122 14.82 -0.73 9.22
C GLY A 122 15.24 -2.10 8.69
N VAL A 123 14.29 -3.03 8.57
CA VAL A 123 14.59 -4.43 8.26
C VAL A 123 15.30 -4.53 6.90
N ASN A 124 14.91 -3.75 5.90
CA ASN A 124 15.57 -3.82 4.59
C ASN A 124 17.01 -3.33 4.65
N ALA A 125 17.25 -2.17 5.26
CA ALA A 125 18.59 -1.62 5.38
C ALA A 125 19.52 -2.49 6.25
N ARG A 126 19.01 -3.10 7.33
CA ARG A 126 19.80 -3.92 8.27
C ARG A 126 20.38 -5.18 7.62
N PHE A 127 19.59 -5.88 6.81
CA PHE A 127 20.00 -7.15 6.20
C PHE A 127 20.75 -6.99 4.87
N SER A 128 21.11 -5.76 4.48
CA SER A 128 22.00 -5.46 3.35
C SER A 128 23.44 -5.16 3.78
N ARG A 129 23.72 -5.00 5.09
CA ARG A 129 25.04 -4.62 5.63
C ARG A 129 25.87 -5.83 6.12
N VAL A 130 25.45 -7.06 5.82
CA VAL A 130 26.14 -8.31 6.19
C VAL A 130 26.59 -9.06 4.95
#